data_AF-A0AAP2GMX7-F1
#
_entry.id   AF-A0AAP2GMX7-F1
#
_cell.length_a   1.000
_cell.length_b   1.000
_cell.length_c   1.000
_cell.angle_alpha   90.00
_cell.angle_beta   90.00
_cell.angle_gamma   90.00
#
_symmetry.space_group_name_H-M   'P 1'
#
loop_
_entity.id
_entity.type
_entity.pdbx_description
1 polymer ?
#
loop_
_entity_poly.entity_id
_entity_poly.type
_entity_poly.pdbx_seq_one_letter_code
_entity_poly.pdbx_strand_id
1 'polypeptide(L)'
;MQQQDRYKTILVIVTGLLAIAMIFRLSWLMYVALGIGLASVFIPAAARGIEWAWLKLAMALGWVNSRVLLSVIYFVFLLPLAWLSRLFVKDPLVLRKRNTSSLFVTRNHLYTKKDLENIW
;
A
#
# COMPACT_ATOMS: atom_id res chain seq x y z
N MET A 1 -19.18 -17.48 15.99
CA MET A 1 -17.87 -16.79 15.83
C MET A 1 -18.04 -15.27 15.76
N GLN A 2 -18.88 -14.70 14.89
CA GLN A 2 -19.06 -13.23 14.72
C GLN A 2 -19.36 -12.39 15.99
N GLN A 3 -20.04 -12.92 17.01
CA GLN A 3 -20.32 -12.12 18.22
C GLN A 3 -19.09 -11.91 19.11
N GLN A 4 -18.22 -12.92 19.25
CA GLN A 4 -17.01 -12.78 20.09
C GLN A 4 -16.04 -11.76 19.50
N ASP A 5 -15.89 -11.73 18.18
CA ASP A 5 -15.00 -10.80 17.49
C ASP A 5 -15.50 -9.34 17.59
N ARG A 6 -16.83 -9.15 17.61
CA ARG A 6 -17.44 -7.83 17.84
C ARG A 6 -17.13 -7.28 19.22
N TYR A 7 -17.35 -8.07 20.28
CA TYR A 7 -17.07 -7.60 21.64
C TYR A 7 -15.58 -7.30 21.85
N LYS A 8 -14.69 -8.11 21.26
CA LYS A 8 -13.25 -7.81 21.24
C LYS A 8 -12.95 -6.49 20.54
N THR A 9 -13.55 -6.24 19.37
CA THR A 9 -13.36 -4.99 18.61
C THR A 9 -13.80 -3.77 19.42
N ILE A 10 -14.98 -3.85 20.04
CA ILE A 10 -15.50 -2.76 20.89
C ILE A 10 -14.62 -2.55 22.11
N LEU A 11 -14.15 -3.62 22.75
CA LEU A 11 -13.20 -3.54 23.86
C LEU A 11 -11.90 -2.85 23.44
N VAL A 12 -11.37 -3.18 22.26
CA VAL A 12 -10.16 -2.54 21.70
C VAL A 12 -10.41 -1.05 21.45
N ILE A 13 -11.57 -0.67 20.90
CA ILE A 13 -11.93 0.75 20.68
C ILE A 13 -12.00 1.50 22.00
N VAL A 14 -12.71 0.96 23.00
CA VAL A 14 -12.86 1.60 24.32
C VAL A 14 -11.51 1.71 25.02
N THR A 15 -10.71 0.65 25.00
CA THR A 15 -9.36 0.63 25.61
C THR A 15 -8.43 1.64 24.92
N GLY A 16 -8.46 1.71 23.59
CA GLY A 16 -7.69 2.69 22.82
C GLY A 16 -8.09 4.13 23.13
N LEU A 17 -9.39 4.42 23.18
CA LEU A 17 -9.90 5.75 23.56
C LEU A 17 -9.49 6.13 24.98
N LEU A 18 -9.54 5.20 25.94
CA LEU A 18 -9.07 5.43 27.30
C LEU A 18 -7.57 5.70 27.37
N ALA A 19 -6.75 4.93 26.63
CA ALA A 19 -5.32 5.15 26.57
C ALA A 19 -4.98 6.55 26.01
N ILE A 20 -5.66 6.97 24.94
CA ILE A 20 -5.52 8.33 24.37
C ILE A 20 -5.97 9.38 25.40
N ALA A 21 -7.09 9.15 26.09
CA ALA A 21 -7.59 10.06 27.11
C ALA A 21 -6.54 10.28 28.23
N MET A 22 -5.85 9.21 28.65
CA MET A 22 -4.81 9.28 29.68
C MET A 22 -3.54 9.99 29.19
N ILE A 23 -3.06 9.66 27.98
CA ILE A 23 -1.83 10.25 27.41
C ILE A 23 -2.01 11.76 27.20
N PHE A 24 -3.12 12.16 26.60
CA PHE A 24 -3.37 13.57 26.26
C PHE A 24 -4.13 14.33 27.36
N ARG A 25 -4.49 13.66 28.47
CA ARG A 25 -5.28 14.20 29.60
C ARG A 25 -6.61 14.84 29.16
N LEU A 26 -7.24 14.34 28.10
CA LEU A 26 -8.55 14.81 27.63
C LEU A 26 -9.66 14.13 28.42
N SER A 27 -10.17 14.79 29.46
CA SER A 27 -11.21 14.27 30.36
C SER A 27 -12.52 13.93 29.64
N TRP A 28 -12.88 14.70 28.59
CA TRP A 28 -14.12 14.46 27.83
C TRP A 28 -14.12 13.12 27.08
N LEU A 29 -12.94 12.69 26.60
CA LEU A 29 -12.76 11.45 25.86
C LEU A 29 -13.08 10.21 26.72
N MET A 30 -12.84 10.32 28.03
CA MET A 30 -13.12 9.27 29.00
C MET A 30 -14.63 9.02 29.14
N TYR A 31 -15.43 10.09 29.22
CA TYR A 31 -16.90 9.99 29.25
C TYR A 31 -17.46 9.42 27.94
N VAL A 32 -16.87 9.79 26.80
CA VAL A 32 -17.24 9.24 25.48
C VAL A 32 -16.93 7.74 25.41
N ALA A 33 -15.75 7.31 25.85
CA ALA A 33 -15.38 5.89 25.87
C ALA A 33 -16.31 5.07 26.77
N LEU A 34 -16.67 5.62 27.94
CA LEU A 34 -17.63 5.01 28.85
C LEU A 34 -19.02 4.89 28.20
N GLY A 35 -19.50 5.96 27.57
CA GLY A 35 -20.80 5.98 26.89
C GLY A 35 -20.87 4.98 25.74
N ILE A 36 -19.82 4.88 24.92
CA ILE A 36 -19.71 3.91 23.83
C ILE A 36 -19.71 2.47 24.38
N GLY A 37 -18.95 2.20 25.45
CA GLY A 37 -18.91 0.90 26.10
C GLY A 37 -20.28 0.47 26.63
N LEU A 38 -20.94 1.36 27.38
CA LEU A 38 -22.27 1.10 27.94
C LEU A 38 -23.31 0.91 26.83
N ALA A 39 -23.37 1.82 25.84
CA ALA A 39 -24.31 1.72 24.73
C ALA A 39 -24.13 0.41 23.94
N SER A 40 -22.88 -0.07 23.80
CA SER A 40 -22.58 -1.32 23.12
C SER A 40 -23.05 -2.57 23.87
N VAL A 41 -23.06 -2.52 25.20
CA VAL A 41 -23.52 -3.64 26.05
C VAL A 41 -25.05 -3.70 26.07
N PHE A 42 -25.71 -2.56 26.25
CA PHE A 42 -27.17 -2.52 26.38
C PHE A 42 -27.90 -2.55 25.04
N ILE A 43 -27.28 -2.10 23.94
CA ILE A 43 -27.92 -1.97 22.63
C ILE A 43 -27.12 -2.72 21.56
N PRO A 44 -27.51 -3.96 21.21
CA PRO A 44 -26.81 -4.77 20.20
C PRO A 44 -26.77 -4.13 18.80
N ALA A 45 -27.75 -3.28 18.47
CA ALA A 45 -27.77 -2.53 17.21
C ALA A 45 -26.68 -1.45 17.16
N ALA A 46 -26.42 -0.76 18.28
CA ALA A 46 -25.36 0.24 18.39
C ALA A 46 -23.99 -0.42 18.25
N ALA A 47 -23.78 -1.56 18.93
CA ALA A 47 -22.56 -2.36 18.82
C ALA A 47 -22.23 -2.75 17.37
N ARG A 48 -23.25 -3.16 16.60
CA ARG A 48 -23.10 -3.47 15.16
C ARG A 48 -22.75 -2.24 14.32
N GLY A 49 -23.38 -1.10 14.59
CA GLY A 49 -23.10 0.15 13.88
C GLY A 49 -21.68 0.65 14.12
N ILE A 50 -21.21 0.59 15.37
CA ILE A 50 -19.85 0.98 15.76
C ILE A 50 -18.81 0.07 15.09
N GLU A 51 -19.00 -1.25 15.16
CA GLU A 51 -18.13 -2.22 14.50
C GLU A 51 -18.06 -1.97 12.99
N TRP A 52 -19.21 -1.75 12.34
CA TRP A 52 -19.26 -1.46 10.91
C TRP A 52 -18.51 -0.17 10.54
N ALA A 53 -18.70 0.90 11.32
CA ALA A 53 -17.99 2.16 11.12
C ALA A 53 -16.48 2.00 11.31
N TRP A 54 -16.07 1.24 12.33
CA TRP A 54 -14.66 0.93 12.58
C TRP A 54 -14.03 0.15 11.43
N LEU A 55 -14.72 -0.88 10.92
CA LEU A 55 -14.25 -1.68 9.78
C LEU A 55 -14.17 -0.85 8.49
N LYS A 56 -15.12 0.06 8.26
CA LYS A 56 -15.07 1.03 7.15
C LYS A 56 -13.82 1.91 7.22
N LEU A 57 -13.49 2.42 8.41
CA LEU A 57 -12.25 3.18 8.63
C LEU A 57 -11.00 2.33 8.38
N ALA A 58 -10.97 1.11 8.90
CA ALA A 58 -9.85 0.18 8.67
C ALA A 58 -9.65 -0.12 7.18
N MET A 59 -10.75 -0.29 6.42
CA MET A 59 -10.70 -0.51 4.98
C MET A 59 -10.15 0.71 4.22
N ALA A 60 -10.58 1.92 4.59
CA ALA A 60 -10.07 3.16 4.01
C ALA A 60 -8.57 3.32 4.30
N LEU A 61 -8.14 3.07 5.54
CA LEU A 61 -6.73 3.07 5.94
C LEU A 61 -5.92 2.02 5.18
N GLY A 62 -6.46 0.81 4.98
CA GLY A 62 -5.83 -0.24 4.20
C GLY A 62 -5.61 0.16 2.74
N TRP A 63 -6.59 0.83 2.13
CA TRP A 63 -6.48 1.35 0.76
C TRP A 63 -5.42 2.43 0.63
N VAL A 64 -5.35 3.35 1.59
CA VAL A 64 -4.29 4.37 1.64
C VAL A 64 -2.93 3.71 1.85
N ASN A 65 -2.82 2.77 2.79
CA ASN A 65 -1.58 2.09 3.12
C ASN A 65 -0.99 1.33 1.92
N SER A 66 -1.82 0.64 1.13
CA SER A 66 -1.35 -0.05 -0.09
C SER A 66 -0.69 0.92 -1.08
N ARG A 67 -1.28 2.10 -1.28
CA ARG A 67 -0.73 3.15 -2.16
C ARG A 67 0.54 3.76 -1.60
N VAL A 68 0.55 4.05 -0.30
CA VAL A 68 1.72 4.62 0.39
C VAL A 68 2.88 3.63 0.31
N LEU A 69 2.66 2.36 0.63
CA LEU A 69 3.69 1.33 0.60
C LEU A 69 4.30 1.19 -0.80
N LEU A 70 3.46 1.09 -1.85
CA LEU A 70 3.93 0.99 -3.23
C LEU A 70 4.72 2.25 -3.64
N SER A 71 4.24 3.43 -3.26
CA SER A 71 4.93 4.70 -3.54
C SER A 71 6.29 4.74 -2.86
N VAL A 72 6.35 4.36 -1.59
CA VAL A 72 7.61 4.31 -0.82
C VAL A 72 8.58 3.34 -1.48
N ILE A 73 8.15 2.13 -1.84
CA ILE A 73 9.00 1.15 -2.54
C ILE A 73 9.52 1.73 -3.86
N TYR A 74 8.64 2.38 -4.64
CA TYR A 74 9.04 3.01 -5.89
C TYR A 74 10.12 4.09 -5.67
N PHE A 75 9.90 5.02 -4.73
CA PHE A 75 10.83 6.12 -4.50
C PHE A 75 12.13 5.68 -3.83
N VAL A 76 12.10 4.67 -2.96
CA VAL A 76 13.28 4.20 -2.22
C VAL A 76 14.12 3.20 -3.00
N PHE A 77 13.51 2.36 -3.84
CA PHE A 77 14.24 1.32 -4.58
C PHE A 77 14.26 1.57 -6.09
N LEU A 78 13.10 1.69 -6.73
CA LEU A 78 13.02 1.74 -8.19
C LEU A 78 13.58 3.05 -8.76
N LEU A 79 13.27 4.18 -8.13
CA LEU A 79 13.74 5.50 -8.56
C LEU A 79 15.27 5.63 -8.51
N PRO A 80 15.96 5.33 -7.38
CA PRO A 80 17.42 5.40 -7.36
C PRO A 80 18.05 4.37 -8.27
N LEU A 81 17.46 3.19 -8.42
CA LEU A 81 17.95 2.18 -9.38
C LEU A 81 17.86 2.69 -10.82
N ALA A 82 16.77 3.37 -11.19
CA ALA A 82 16.61 3.97 -12.51
C ALA A 82 17.57 5.16 -12.74
N TRP A 83 17.88 5.93 -11.70
CA TRP A 83 18.90 6.97 -11.80
C TRP A 83 20.30 6.38 -11.95
N LEU A 84 20.62 5.35 -11.18
CA LEU A 84 21.88 4.62 -11.28
C LEU A 84 22.03 4.00 -12.67
N SER A 85 20.99 3.34 -13.18
CA SER A 85 21.01 2.78 -14.54
C SER A 85 21.20 3.84 -15.62
N ARG A 86 20.62 5.04 -15.46
CA ARG A 86 20.89 6.17 -16.39
C ARG A 86 22.33 6.68 -16.34
N LEU A 87 23.00 6.60 -15.18
CA LEU A 87 24.41 7.00 -15.05
C LEU A 87 25.37 5.95 -15.62
N PHE A 88 25.10 4.67 -15.42
CA PHE A 88 25.99 3.58 -15.83
C PHE A 88 25.70 3.01 -17.23
N VAL A 89 24.44 3.01 -17.67
CA VAL A 89 24.04 2.43 -18.96
C VAL A 89 23.99 3.54 -20.02
N LYS A 90 25.03 3.61 -20.87
CA LYS A 90 25.06 4.51 -22.03
C LYS A 90 24.05 4.07 -23.09
N ASP A 91 22.91 4.77 -23.13
CA ASP A 91 21.93 4.80 -24.22
C ASP A 91 21.47 3.42 -24.75
N PRO A 92 20.75 2.64 -23.93
CA PRO A 92 20.32 1.28 -24.30
C PRO A 92 19.33 1.24 -25.48
N LEU A 93 18.64 2.36 -25.73
CA LEU A 93 17.65 2.49 -26.80
C LEU A 93 18.20 3.30 -28.00
N VAL A 94 19.50 3.66 -27.98
CA VAL A 94 20.16 4.41 -29.07
C VAL A 94 19.41 5.70 -29.43
N LEU A 95 18.72 6.30 -28.46
CA LEU A 95 17.81 7.45 -28.67
C LEU A 95 18.57 8.75 -28.96
N ARG A 96 19.86 8.81 -28.63
CA ARG A 96 20.71 9.98 -28.92
C ARG A 96 21.24 9.99 -30.35
N LYS A 97 21.23 8.87 -31.09
CA LYS A 97 21.63 8.83 -32.50
C LYS A 97 20.45 9.20 -33.41
N ARG A 98 20.07 10.48 -33.37
CA ARG A 98 18.95 11.02 -34.16
C ARG A 98 19.31 11.36 -35.62
N ASN A 99 20.59 11.23 -35.99
CA ASN A 99 21.14 11.67 -37.28
C ASN A 99 21.71 10.50 -38.10
N THR A 100 21.08 9.33 -38.01
CA THR A 100 21.43 8.11 -38.75
C THR A 100 20.29 7.78 -39.72
N SER A 101 20.63 7.43 -40.96
CA SER A 101 19.67 7.12 -42.03
C SER A 101 18.84 5.85 -41.77
N SER A 102 19.27 5.00 -40.82
CA SER A 102 18.62 3.74 -40.49
C SER A 102 18.92 3.33 -39.04
N LEU A 103 17.94 2.74 -38.37
CA LEU A 103 18.08 2.09 -37.06
C LEU A 103 18.41 0.59 -37.20
N PHE A 104 18.43 0.06 -38.42
CA PHE A 104 18.78 -1.33 -38.68
C PHE A 104 20.28 -1.55 -38.43
N VAL A 105 20.61 -2.58 -37.67
CA VAL A 105 21.99 -3.01 -37.44
C VAL A 105 22.36 -4.07 -38.48
N THR A 106 23.31 -3.76 -39.35
CA THR A 106 23.83 -4.72 -40.32
C THR A 106 24.57 -5.84 -39.58
N ARG A 107 24.03 -7.05 -39.60
CA ARG A 107 24.69 -8.22 -39.03
C ARG A 107 25.54 -8.89 -40.11
N ASN A 108 26.84 -8.57 -40.12
CA ASN A 108 27.82 -9.21 -40.98
C ASN A 108 28.34 -10.51 -40.33
N HIS A 109 27.45 -11.48 -40.08
CA HIS A 109 27.82 -12.80 -39.59
C HIS A 109 27.39 -13.87 -40.59
N LEU A 110 28.19 -14.94 -40.70
CA LEU A 110 27.86 -16.10 -41.53
C LEU A 110 26.76 -16.89 -40.82
N TYR A 111 25.63 -17.07 -41.49
CA TYR A 111 24.50 -17.83 -40.96
C TYR A 111 24.93 -19.28 -40.69
N THR A 112 24.67 -19.75 -39.49
CA THR A 112 24.94 -21.14 -39.08
C THR A 112 23.64 -21.89 -38.89
N LYS A 113 23.70 -23.24 -38.87
CA LYS A 113 22.54 -24.11 -38.67
C LYS A 113 21.71 -23.73 -37.42
N LYS A 114 22.39 -23.26 -36.36
CA LYS A 114 21.75 -22.81 -35.11
C LYS A 114 20.85 -21.58 -35.29
N ASP A 115 21.16 -20.70 -36.23
CA ASP A 115 20.36 -19.50 -36.50
C ASP A 115 19.00 -19.82 -37.16
N LEU A 116 18.86 -21.04 -37.68
CA LEU A 116 17.66 -21.52 -38.37
C LEU A 116 16.77 -22.41 -37.48
N GLU A 117 17.21 -22.72 -36.25
CA GLU A 117 16.44 -23.58 -35.34
C GLU A 117 15.25 -22.84 -34.72
N ASN A 118 15.27 -21.50 -34.63
CA ASN A 118 14.15 -20.68 -34.16
C ASN A 118 14.03 -19.41 -35.01
N ILE A 119 13.22 -19.52 -36.06
CA ILE A 119 12.99 -18.49 -37.10
C ILE A 119 11.92 -17.44 -36.71
N TRP A 120 11.30 -17.57 -35.54
CA TRP A 120 10.21 -16.70 -35.05
C TRP A 120 10.56 -16.05 -33.71
#